data_AF-A0A194XEH7-F1
#
_entry.id   AF-A0A194XEH7-F1
#
_cell.length_a   1.000
_cell.length_b   1.000
_cell.length_c   1.000
_cell.angle_alpha   90.00
_cell.angle_beta   90.00
_cell.angle_gamma   90.00
#
_symmetry.space_group_name_H-M   'P 1'
#
loop_
_entity.id
_entity.type
_entity.pdbx_description
1 polymer ?
#
loop_
_entity_poly.entity_id
_entity_poly.type
_entity_poly.pdbx_seq_one_letter_code
_entity_poly.pdbx_strand_id
1 'polypeptide(L)' 'YSFLVRRNYMFLGVIFAGAFGFEMAFDNASDKIWDGLNKGRQWKDIRAKYIQSEDDDE' A
#
# COMPACT_ATOMS: atom_id res chain seq x y z
N TYR A 1 -11.79 31.19 -9.45
CA TYR A 1 -12.56 30.72 -8.28
C TYR A 1 -13.96 30.31 -8.78
N SER A 2 -14.38 29.06 -8.54
CA SER A 2 -15.73 28.51 -8.83
C SER A 2 -16.04 27.98 -10.25
N PHE A 3 -15.32 26.95 -10.69
CA PHE A 3 -15.87 25.97 -11.65
C PHE A 3 -16.10 24.59 -11.00
N LEU A 4 -15.23 24.20 -10.06
CA LEU A 4 -15.22 22.85 -9.48
C LEU A 4 -16.22 22.63 -8.33
N VAL A 5 -16.78 23.68 -7.72
CA VAL A 5 -17.54 23.58 -6.45
C VAL A 5 -19.05 23.86 -6.61
N ARG A 6 -19.52 24.19 -7.81
CA ARG A 6 -20.89 24.72 -7.98
C ARG A 6 -21.96 23.65 -8.26
N ARG A 7 -21.57 22.39 -8.50
CA ARG A 7 -22.49 21.26 -8.74
C ARG A 7 -22.11 20.09 -7.82
N ASN A 8 -22.95 19.82 -6.81
CA ASN A 8 -22.73 18.78 -5.78
C ASN A 8 -22.37 17.40 -6.35
N TYR A 9 -22.88 17.02 -7.52
CA TYR A 9 -22.57 15.71 -8.12
C TYR A 9 -21.16 15.64 -8.74
N MET A 10 -20.63 16.75 -9.27
CA MET A 10 -19.25 16.79 -9.79
C MET A 10 -18.25 16.74 -8.64
N PHE A 11 -18.56 17.40 -7.52
CA PHE A 11 -17.77 17.35 -6.31
C PHE A 11 -17.63 15.92 -5.77
N LEU A 12 -18.74 15.17 -5.74
CA LEU A 12 -18.72 13.76 -5.34
C LEU A 12 -17.85 12.90 -6.25
N GLY A 13 -17.95 13.08 -7.57
CA GLY A 13 -17.12 12.35 -8.53
C GLY A 13 -15.62 12.64 -8.38
N VAL A 14 -15.26 13.90 -8.14
CA VAL A 14 -13.87 14.31 -7.89
C VAL A 14 -13.34 13.73 -6.58
N ILE A 15 -14.15 13.72 -5.51
CA ILE A 15 -13.75 13.11 -4.23
C ILE A 15 -13.51 11.62 -4.41
N PHE A 16 -14.41 10.89 -5.08
CA PHE A 16 -14.21 9.45 -5.27
C PHE A 16 -12.99 9.13 -6.13
N ALA A 17 -12.82 9.82 -7.26
CA ALA A 17 -11.64 9.63 -8.10
C ALA A 17 -10.34 9.96 -7.33
N GLY A 18 -10.36 11.04 -6.54
CA GLY A 18 -9.24 11.43 -5.69
C GLY A 18 -8.96 10.42 -4.58
N ALA A 19 -10.00 9.86 -3.95
CA ALA A 19 -9.88 8.86 -2.91
C ALA A 19 -9.25 7.57 -3.45
N PHE A 20 -9.71 7.04 -4.59
CA PHE A 20 -9.11 5.86 -5.21
C PHE A 20 -7.65 6.08 -5.60
N GLY A 21 -7.34 7.22 -6.21
CA GLY A 21 -5.96 7.56 -6.57
C GLY A 21 -5.06 7.72 -5.35
N PHE A 22 -5.58 8.34 -4.29
CA PHE A 22 -4.87 8.53 -3.03
C PHE A 22 -4.63 7.20 -2.31
N GLU A 23 -5.65 6.36 -2.18
CA GLU A 23 -5.56 5.03 -1.55
C GLU A 23 -4.45 4.20 -2.20
N MET A 24 -4.47 4.06 -3.53
CA MET A 24 -3.45 3.30 -4.25
C MET A 24 -2.04 3.87 -4.05
N ALA A 25 -1.89 5.19 -4.11
CA ALA A 25 -0.58 5.82 -3.91
C ALA A 25 -0.09 5.69 -2.47
N PHE A 26 -1.00 5.87 -1.50
CA PHE A 26 -0.71 5.83 -0.08
C PHE A 26 -0.33 4.43 0.38
N ASP A 27 -1.05 3.38 -0.05
CA ASP A 27 -0.73 1.99 0.26
C ASP A 27 0.68 1.64 -0.21
N ASN A 28 0.96 1.84 -1.50
CA ASN A 28 2.26 1.50 -2.08
C ASN A 28 3.41 2.29 -1.43
N ALA A 29 3.20 3.57 -1.12
CA ALA A 29 4.20 4.39 -0.46
C ALA A 29 4.45 3.94 0.98
N SER A 30 3.38 3.67 1.72
CA SER A 30 3.43 3.23 3.12
C SER A 30 4.10 1.87 3.24
N ASP A 31 3.74 0.92 2.39
CA ASP A 31 4.38 -0.40 2.33
C ASP A 31 5.88 -0.28 2.05
N LYS A 32 6.27 0.57 1.09
CA LYS A 32 7.69 0.77 0.78
C LYS A 32 8.47 1.37 1.94
N ILE A 33 7.87 2.32 2.66
CA ILE A 33 8.48 2.92 3.85
C ILE A 33 8.62 1.85 4.94
N TRP A 34 7.56 1.11 5.21
CA TRP A 34 7.56 0.04 6.20
C TRP A 34 8.60 -1.02 5.88
N ASP A 35 8.71 -1.39 4.61
CA ASP A 35 9.67 -2.38 4.12
C ASP A 35 11.11 -1.96 4.30
N GLY A 36 11.40 -0.69 4.00
CA GLY A 36 12.72 -0.12 4.21
C GLY A 36 13.11 -0.12 5.69
N LEU A 37 12.17 0.25 6.57
CA LEU A 37 12.41 0.31 8.02
C LEU A 37 12.56 -1.06 8.66
N ASN A 38 11.85 -2.08 8.16
CA ASN A 38 11.83 -3.42 8.74
C ASN A 38 12.63 -4.46 7.93
N LYS A 39 13.48 -4.01 7.01
CA LYS A 39 14.29 -4.89 6.16
C LYS A 39 15.06 -5.93 6.98
N GLY A 40 14.96 -7.20 6.57
CA GLY A 40 15.63 -8.32 7.22
C GLY A 40 14.91 -8.88 8.44
N ARG A 41 13.79 -8.26 8.85
CA ARG A 41 12.94 -8.75 9.95
C ARG A 41 11.58 -9.22 9.48
N GLN A 42 11.20 -8.90 8.25
CA GLN A 42 9.91 -9.29 7.72
C GLN A 42 9.92 -10.77 7.34
N TRP A 43 8.75 -11.42 7.46
CA TRP A 43 8.61 -12.82 7.06
C TRP A 43 9.09 -13.05 5.62
N LYS A 44 8.73 -12.17 4.68
CA LYS A 44 9.19 -12.26 3.29
C LYS A 44 10.72 -12.23 3.12
N ASP A 45 11.45 -11.67 4.06
CA ASP A 45 12.92 -11.62 4.03
C ASP A 45 13.56 -12.86 4.66
N ILE A 46 12.90 -13.50 5.64
CA ILE A 46 13.48 -14.60 6.44
C ILE A 46 12.88 -15.97 6.13
N ARG A 47 11.71 -16.02 5.46
CA ARG A 47 10.94 -17.25 5.17
C ARG A 47 11.77 -18.37 4.59
N ALA A 48 12.65 -18.05 3.63
CA ALA A 48 13.46 -19.05 2.94
C ALA A 48 14.30 -19.90 3.90
N LYS A 49 14.76 -19.31 5.01
CA LYS A 49 15.57 -20.01 6.02
C LYS A 49 14.79 -21.07 6.78
N TYR A 50 13.50 -20.82 7.02
CA TYR A 50 12.66 -21.68 7.86
C TYR A 50 12.03 -22.83 7.07
N ILE A 51 11.72 -22.60 5.79
CA ILE A 51 11.18 -23.67 4.94
C ILE A 51 12.27 -24.65 4.55
N GLN A 52 13.48 -24.15 4.26
CA GLN A 52 14.60 -25.05 4.01
C GLN A 52 14.94 -25.89 5.25
N SER A 53 14.87 -25.33 6.46
CA SER A 53 15.06 -26.13 7.67
C SER A 53 13.96 -27.15 7.91
N GLU A 54 12.70 -26.85 7.55
CA GLU A 54 11.62 -27.85 7.60
C GLU A 54 11.86 -29.00 6.62
N ASP A 55 12.32 -28.69 5.40
CA ASP A 55 12.65 -29.71 4.38
C ASP A 55 13.90 -30.55 4.75
N ASP A 56 14.88 -29.98 5.46
CA ASP A 56 16.10 -30.66 5.91
C ASP A 56 15.88 -31.51 7.19
N ASP A 57 14.83 -31.20 7.98
CA ASP A 57 14.47 -31.90 9.22
C ASP A 57 13.45 -33.06 8.99
N GLU A 58 12.93 -33.24 7.77
CA GLU A 58 12.13 -34.41 7.30
C GLU A 58 13.00 -35.52 6.68
#